data_AF-A0A963WA27-F1
#
_entry.id   AF-A0A963WA27-F1
#
_cell.length_a   1.000
_cell.length_b   1.000
_cell.length_c   1.000
_cell.angle_alpha   90.00
_cell.angle_beta   90.00
_cell.angle_gamma   90.00
#
_symmetry.space_group_name_H-M   'P 1'
#
loop_
_entity.id
_entity.type
_entity.pdbx_description
1 polymer ?
#
loop_
_entity_poly.entity_id
_entity_poly.type
_entity_poly.pdbx_seq_one_letter_code
_entity_poly.pdbx_strand_id
1 'polypeptide(L)'
;VNCRIFPGHDPVDIMAELAGVIDNPAISISRARTDKPLALSPPLDPAIIGPMEQLSEQYFPGVPVIPAMSTGATDGLYLSAVGIPTYGVPGPWGDPDGNGAHGLNERIEVRSVMVGRDYLFDLVKALAE
;
A
#
# COMPACT_ATOMS: atom_id res chain seq x y z
N VAL A 1 18.79 -8.40 7.39
CA VAL A 1 17.88 -8.72 6.26
C VAL A 1 16.65 -7.82 6.36
N ASN A 2 16.11 -7.33 5.23
CA ASN A 2 14.84 -6.60 5.21
C ASN A 2 13.73 -7.55 4.75
N CYS A 3 12.77 -7.85 5.62
CA CYS A 3 11.67 -8.79 5.34
C CYS A 3 10.37 -8.01 5.12
N ARG A 4 9.72 -8.25 3.98
CA ARG A 4 8.33 -7.83 3.72
C ARG A 4 7.42 -9.00 4.09
N ILE A 5 6.65 -8.81 5.16
CA ILE A 5 5.83 -9.87 5.77
C ILE A 5 4.39 -9.70 5.30
N PHE A 6 3.82 -10.75 4.74
CA PHE A 6 2.44 -10.76 4.24
C PHE A 6 1.45 -10.58 5.43
N PRO A 7 0.36 -9.82 5.27
CA PRO A 7 -0.66 -9.68 6.31
C PRO A 7 -1.13 -11.04 6.84
N GLY A 8 -1.22 -11.18 8.16
CA GLY A 8 -1.62 -12.44 8.82
C GLY A 8 -0.45 -13.34 9.29
N HIS A 9 0.81 -12.98 9.01
CA HIS A 9 1.98 -13.67 9.56
C HIS A 9 2.62 -12.90 10.71
N ASP A 10 3.03 -13.61 11.77
CA ASP A 10 3.76 -13.02 12.88
C ASP A 10 5.27 -12.90 12.54
N PRO A 11 5.90 -11.73 12.74
CA PRO A 11 7.34 -11.59 12.60
C PRO A 11 8.18 -12.55 13.45
N VAL A 12 7.64 -13.04 14.57
CA VAL A 12 8.31 -14.06 15.42
C VAL A 12 8.47 -15.37 14.66
N ASP A 13 7.44 -15.81 13.92
CA ASP A 13 7.50 -17.04 13.11
C ASP A 13 8.55 -16.91 12.00
N ILE A 14 8.59 -15.74 11.35
CA ILE A 14 9.59 -15.44 10.31
C ILE A 14 11.01 -15.45 10.89
N MET A 15 11.20 -14.96 12.12
CA MET A 15 12.50 -15.02 12.79
C MET A 15 12.91 -16.45 13.13
N ALA A 16 11.98 -17.26 13.62
CA ALA A 16 12.23 -18.66 13.94
C ALA A 16 12.63 -19.44 12.67
N GLU A 17 11.94 -19.20 11.56
CA GLU A 17 12.27 -19.79 10.26
C GLU A 17 13.67 -19.38 9.80
N LEU A 18 14.01 -18.09 9.87
CA LEU A 18 15.36 -17.61 9.53
C LEU A 18 16.43 -18.25 10.42
N ALA A 19 16.19 -18.37 11.72
CA ALA A 19 17.12 -19.02 12.64
C ALA A 19 17.31 -20.51 12.28
N GLY A 20 16.23 -21.22 11.97
CA GLY A 20 16.26 -22.62 11.57
C GLY A 20 16.98 -22.86 10.25
N VAL A 21 16.80 -21.99 9.26
CA VAL A 21 17.50 -22.09 7.95
C VAL A 21 18.99 -21.74 8.07
N ILE A 22 19.34 -20.79 8.94
CA ILE A 22 20.75 -20.41 9.16
C ILE A 22 21.50 -21.52 9.90
N ASP A 23 20.85 -22.19 10.85
CA ASP A 23 21.36 -23.34 11.62
C ASP A 23 22.82 -23.16 12.12
N ASN A 24 23.13 -21.96 12.61
CA ASN A 24 24.47 -21.61 13.07
C ASN A 24 24.40 -20.91 14.43
N PRO A 25 24.79 -21.57 15.53
CA PRO A 25 24.69 -21.01 16.87
C PRO A 25 25.64 -19.82 17.12
N ALA A 26 26.62 -19.57 16.25
CA ALA A 26 27.48 -18.39 16.32
C ALA A 26 26.81 -17.12 15.77
N ILE A 27 25.64 -17.22 15.14
CA ILE A 27 24.91 -16.10 14.55
C ILE A 27 23.71 -15.73 15.44
N SER A 28 23.64 -14.46 15.85
CA SER A 28 22.49 -13.91 16.58
C SER A 28 21.57 -13.11 15.64
N ILE A 29 20.25 -13.31 15.75
CA ILE A 29 19.24 -12.56 14.99
C ILE A 29 18.43 -11.69 15.95
N SER A 30 18.24 -10.42 15.62
CA SER A 30 17.40 -9.49 16.37
C SER A 30 16.56 -8.62 15.44
N ARG A 31 15.42 -8.12 15.94
CA ARG A 31 14.58 -7.18 15.20
C ARG A 31 15.15 -5.78 15.33
N ALA A 32 15.35 -5.10 14.20
CA ALA A 32 15.71 -3.68 14.20
C ALA A 32 14.59 -2.78 14.79
N ARG A 33 13.32 -3.20 14.63
CA ARG A 33 12.16 -2.55 15.25
C ARG A 33 11.18 -3.57 15.83
N THR A 34 10.86 -3.40 17.10
CA THR A 34 9.93 -4.25 17.86
C THR A 34 8.54 -3.63 17.98
N ASP A 35 8.42 -2.34 17.73
CA ASP A 35 7.20 -1.51 17.85
C ASP A 35 6.36 -1.44 16.56
N LYS A 36 6.86 -2.01 15.45
CA LYS A 36 6.16 -1.98 14.18
C LYS A 36 4.88 -2.84 14.27
N PRO A 37 3.67 -2.27 14.04
CA PRO A 37 2.43 -3.03 14.06
C PRO A 37 2.38 -4.11 12.99
N LEU A 38 1.44 -5.05 13.15
CA LEU A 38 1.10 -6.01 12.11
C LEU A 38 0.29 -5.31 11.02
N ALA A 39 0.57 -5.64 9.76
CA ALA A 39 -0.22 -5.16 8.65
C ALA A 39 -1.60 -5.83 8.69
N LEU A 40 -2.65 -5.02 8.60
CA LEU A 40 -4.04 -5.47 8.50
C LEU A 40 -4.60 -5.01 7.16
N SER A 41 -5.21 -5.94 6.41
CA SER A 41 -5.96 -5.61 5.21
C SER A 41 -7.31 -5.02 5.61
N PRO A 42 -7.66 -3.79 5.18
CA PRO A 42 -9.00 -3.27 5.43
C PRO A 42 -10.04 -4.09 4.64
N PRO A 43 -11.28 -4.22 5.15
CA PRO A 43 -12.37 -4.79 4.35
C PRO A 43 -12.62 -3.92 3.11
N LEU A 44 -13.01 -4.51 1.98
CA LEU A 44 -13.39 -3.73 0.80
C LEU A 44 -14.80 -3.15 1.00
N ASP A 45 -14.91 -2.08 1.79
CA ASP A 45 -16.17 -1.44 2.13
C ASP A 45 -16.83 -0.82 0.89
N PRO A 46 -18.04 -1.28 0.47
CA PRO A 46 -18.73 -0.74 -0.70
C PRO A 46 -19.00 0.77 -0.62
N ALA A 47 -19.14 1.34 0.58
CA ALA A 47 -19.33 2.78 0.75
C ALA A 47 -18.06 3.58 0.40
N ILE A 48 -16.89 2.94 0.43
CA ILE A 48 -15.60 3.52 0.08
C ILE A 48 -15.23 3.16 -1.37
N ILE A 49 -15.39 1.90 -1.76
CA ILE A 49 -15.02 1.38 -3.08
C ILE A 49 -15.98 1.88 -4.17
N GLY A 50 -17.29 1.93 -3.91
CA GLY A 50 -18.29 2.34 -4.91
C GLY A 50 -18.03 3.74 -5.50
N PRO A 51 -17.79 4.78 -4.67
CA PRO A 51 -17.39 6.10 -5.16
C PRO A 51 -16.11 6.10 -6.00
N MET A 52 -15.12 5.25 -5.66
CA MET A 52 -13.90 5.10 -6.46
C MET A 52 -14.20 4.53 -7.85
N GLU A 53 -15.01 3.48 -7.92
CA GLU A 53 -15.42 2.86 -9.19
C GLU A 53 -16.18 3.85 -10.08
N GLN A 54 -17.13 4.57 -9.50
CA GLN A 54 -17.95 5.54 -10.22
C GLN A 54 -17.11 6.70 -10.79
N LEU A 55 -16.18 7.25 -10.01
CA LEU A 55 -15.31 8.32 -10.47
C LEU A 55 -14.24 7.80 -11.44
N SER A 56 -13.76 6.57 -11.25
CA SER A 56 -12.78 5.96 -12.15
C SER A 56 -13.34 5.84 -13.55
N GLU A 57 -14.62 5.49 -13.73
CA GLU A 57 -15.24 5.43 -15.06
C GLU A 57 -15.33 6.81 -15.75
N GLN A 58 -15.41 7.90 -14.97
CA GLN A 58 -15.45 9.26 -15.52
C GLN A 58 -14.06 9.75 -15.96
N TYR A 59 -13.05 9.50 -15.13
CA TYR A 59 -11.68 9.97 -15.35
C TYR A 59 -10.86 9.02 -16.25
N PHE A 60 -11.17 7.72 -16.21
CA PHE A 60 -10.48 6.64 -16.90
C PHE A 60 -11.47 5.66 -17.56
N PRO A 61 -12.22 6.09 -18.61
CA PRO A 61 -13.29 5.28 -19.18
C PRO A 61 -12.82 3.88 -19.64
N GLY A 62 -13.52 2.84 -19.19
CA GLY A 62 -13.20 1.45 -19.52
C GLY A 62 -12.00 0.84 -18.78
N VAL A 63 -11.41 1.56 -17.82
CA VAL A 63 -10.34 1.02 -16.95
C VAL A 63 -10.96 0.48 -15.66
N PRO A 64 -10.84 -0.83 -15.37
CA PRO A 64 -11.44 -1.41 -14.16
C PRO A 64 -10.65 -1.02 -12.90
N VAL A 65 -11.36 -0.79 -11.80
CA VAL A 65 -10.76 -0.68 -10.47
C VAL A 65 -10.48 -2.08 -9.94
N ILE A 66 -9.21 -2.38 -9.66
CA ILE A 66 -8.76 -3.71 -9.22
C ILE A 66 -8.10 -3.59 -7.84
N PRO A 67 -8.55 -4.35 -6.83
CA PRO A 67 -7.85 -4.44 -5.55
C PRO A 67 -6.42 -4.94 -5.76
N ALA A 68 -5.45 -4.19 -5.24
CA ALA A 68 -4.03 -4.53 -5.35
C ALA A 68 -3.33 -4.42 -4.00
N MET A 69 -2.39 -5.33 -3.75
CA MET A 69 -1.51 -5.29 -2.57
C MET A 69 -0.10 -4.91 -3.01
N SER A 70 0.39 -3.77 -2.53
CA SER A 70 1.79 -3.37 -2.75
C SER A 70 2.73 -4.26 -1.95
N THR A 71 3.87 -4.62 -2.54
CA THR A 71 4.97 -5.32 -1.86
C THR A 71 5.79 -4.40 -0.95
N GLY A 72 5.49 -3.10 -0.95
CA GLY A 72 6.12 -2.07 -0.14
C GLY A 72 5.58 -2.00 1.30
N ALA A 73 5.80 -0.85 1.94
CA ALA A 73 5.12 -0.48 3.18
C ALA A 73 4.67 0.97 3.07
N THR A 74 3.50 1.27 3.63
CA THR A 74 2.92 2.62 3.73
C THR A 74 2.55 2.90 5.17
N ASP A 75 2.19 4.13 5.51
CA ASP A 75 1.72 4.47 6.86
C ASP A 75 0.38 3.84 7.24
N GLY A 76 -0.31 3.21 6.27
CA GLY A 76 -1.58 2.51 6.50
C GLY A 76 -1.50 1.44 7.58
N LEU A 77 -0.34 0.78 7.80
CA LEU A 77 -0.23 -0.19 8.90
C LEU A 77 -0.42 0.44 10.29
N TYR A 78 0.00 1.69 10.46
CA TYR A 78 -0.06 2.38 11.74
C TYR A 78 -1.47 2.88 12.02
N LEU A 79 -2.16 3.37 10.99
CA LEU A 79 -3.56 3.78 11.06
C LEU A 79 -4.47 2.57 11.30
N SER A 80 -4.28 1.48 10.57
CA SER A 80 -5.06 0.26 10.75
C SER A 80 -4.87 -0.33 12.16
N ALA A 81 -3.66 -0.23 12.74
CA ALA A 81 -3.38 -0.72 14.09
C ALA A 81 -4.17 0.02 15.19
N VAL A 82 -4.62 1.24 14.93
CA VAL A 82 -5.48 2.02 15.84
C VAL A 82 -6.95 2.02 15.41
N GLY A 83 -7.32 1.14 14.49
CA GLY A 83 -8.71 0.93 14.07
C GLY A 83 -9.19 1.89 12.97
N ILE A 84 -8.28 2.54 12.23
CA ILE A 84 -8.63 3.40 11.10
C ILE A 84 -8.32 2.65 9.78
N PRO A 85 -9.35 2.11 9.08
CA PRO A 85 -9.15 1.48 7.79
C PRO A 85 -8.52 2.46 6.80
N THR A 86 -7.44 2.05 6.13
CA THR A 86 -6.70 2.90 5.20
C THR A 86 -6.60 2.24 3.83
N TYR A 87 -7.04 2.94 2.79
CA TYR A 87 -7.09 2.46 1.42
C TYR A 87 -6.13 3.23 0.52
N GLY A 88 -5.48 2.53 -0.40
CA GLY A 88 -4.92 3.17 -1.58
C GLY A 88 -6.06 3.51 -2.54
N VAL A 89 -6.02 4.69 -3.15
CA VAL A 89 -7.05 5.17 -4.08
C VAL A 89 -6.49 5.30 -5.49
N PRO A 90 -7.31 5.13 -6.55
CA PRO A 90 -6.94 5.50 -7.91
C PRO A 90 -6.60 7.00 -8.02
N GLY A 91 -6.05 7.41 -9.16
CA GLY A 91 -5.80 8.83 -9.46
C GLY A 91 -4.59 9.00 -10.38
N PRO A 92 -3.39 9.21 -9.83
CA PRO A 92 -2.19 9.26 -10.66
C PRO A 92 -1.87 7.87 -11.28
N TRP A 93 -1.27 7.90 -12.47
CA TRP A 93 -0.75 6.75 -13.19
C TRP A 93 0.76 6.89 -13.38
N GLY A 94 1.40 5.74 -13.58
CA GLY A 94 2.84 5.64 -13.82
C GLY A 94 3.15 4.83 -15.07
N ASP A 95 4.39 4.94 -15.51
CA ASP A 95 5.01 4.09 -16.50
C ASP A 95 5.24 2.69 -15.90
N PRO A 96 5.27 1.62 -16.73
CA PRO A 96 5.57 0.27 -16.27
C PRO A 96 6.95 0.09 -15.62
N ASP A 97 7.86 1.05 -15.79
CA ASP A 97 9.20 1.06 -15.18
C ASP A 97 9.20 1.53 -13.72
N GLY A 98 8.03 1.88 -13.17
CA GLY A 98 7.90 2.36 -11.79
C GLY A 98 8.40 3.79 -11.59
N ASN A 99 8.59 4.54 -12.68
CA ASN A 99 8.88 5.98 -12.66
C ASN A 99 10.19 6.37 -11.95
N GLY A 100 11.07 5.42 -11.68
CA GLY A 100 12.31 5.66 -10.95
C GLY A 100 12.10 6.04 -9.48
N ALA A 101 10.98 5.64 -8.87
CA ALA A 101 10.71 5.90 -7.45
C ALA A 101 11.91 5.52 -6.56
N HIS A 102 12.32 6.43 -5.68
CA HIS A 102 13.52 6.32 -4.84
C HIS A 102 14.88 6.40 -5.57
N GLY A 103 14.90 6.76 -6.86
CA GLY A 103 16.10 6.93 -7.68
C GLY A 103 16.44 8.38 -8.01
N LEU A 104 17.56 8.59 -8.72
CA LEU A 104 18.02 9.93 -9.13
C LEU A 104 17.17 10.57 -10.24
N ASN A 105 16.33 9.77 -10.90
CA ASN A 105 15.50 10.14 -12.04
C ASN A 105 14.01 9.86 -11.77
N GLU A 106 13.60 9.95 -10.50
CA GLU A 106 12.19 9.89 -10.11
C GLU A 106 11.39 10.97 -10.86
N ARG A 107 10.31 10.56 -11.53
CA ARG A 107 9.56 11.43 -12.45
C ARG A 107 8.09 11.02 -12.52
N ILE A 108 7.23 11.93 -12.93
CA ILE A 108 5.82 11.60 -13.23
C ILE A 108 5.33 12.49 -14.36
N GLU A 109 4.39 12.00 -15.17
CA GLU A 109 3.76 12.80 -16.22
C GLU A 109 2.97 13.96 -15.58
N VAL A 110 3.18 15.19 -16.05
CA VAL A 110 2.47 16.37 -15.54
C VAL A 110 0.96 16.22 -15.67
N ARG A 111 0.47 15.70 -16.80
CA ARG A 111 -0.96 15.42 -16.99
C ARG A 111 -1.49 14.45 -15.93
N SER A 112 -0.71 13.43 -15.58
CA SER A 112 -1.08 12.45 -14.57
C SER A 112 -1.28 13.08 -13.20
N VAL A 113 -0.36 13.97 -12.81
CA VAL A 113 -0.49 14.73 -11.56
C VAL A 113 -1.76 15.58 -11.55
N MET A 114 -2.04 16.28 -12.65
CA MET A 114 -3.19 17.19 -12.74
C MET A 114 -4.52 16.43 -12.73
N VAL A 115 -4.62 15.35 -13.50
CA VAL A 115 -5.83 14.51 -13.54
C VAL A 115 -6.02 13.76 -12.21
N GLY A 116 -4.95 13.22 -11.63
CA GLY A 116 -4.99 12.55 -10.34
C GLY A 116 -5.42 13.49 -9.21
N ARG A 117 -4.99 14.75 -9.23
CA ARG A 117 -5.46 15.79 -8.30
C ARG A 117 -6.97 15.99 -8.42
N ASP A 118 -7.49 16.12 -9.63
CA ASP A 118 -8.91 16.39 -9.87
C ASP A 118 -9.77 15.18 -9.44
N TYR A 119 -9.34 13.96 -9.78
CA TYR A 119 -9.95 12.73 -9.28
C TYR A 119 -9.99 12.69 -7.74
N LEU A 120 -8.87 12.96 -7.06
CA LEU A 120 -8.78 12.92 -5.61
C LEU A 120 -9.68 13.97 -4.95
N PHE A 121 -9.78 15.16 -5.55
CA PHE A 121 -10.67 16.21 -5.07
C PHE A 121 -12.14 15.78 -5.14
N ASP A 122 -12.58 15.24 -6.28
CA ASP A 122 -13.95 14.76 -6.45
C ASP A 122 -14.25 13.54 -5.57
N LEU A 123 -13.28 12.65 -5.36
CA LEU A 123 -13.44 11.51 -4.46
C LEU A 123 -13.66 11.95 -3.02
N VAL A 124 -12.86 12.90 -2.53
CA VAL A 124 -13.05 13.45 -1.18
C VAL A 124 -14.41 14.12 -1.03
N LYS A 125 -14.88 14.83 -2.06
CA LYS A 125 -16.23 15.41 -2.06
C LYS A 125 -17.32 14.34 -2.02
N ALA A 126 -17.22 13.33 -2.88
CA ALA A 126 -18.20 12.25 -2.94
C ALA A 126 -18.29 11.45 -1.63
N LEU A 127 -17.19 11.31 -0.89
CA LEU A 127 -17.14 10.65 0.41
C LEU A 127 -17.62 11.52 1.58
N ALA A 128 -17.76 12.84 1.37
CA ALA A 128 -18.19 13.78 2.39
C ALA A 128 -19.69 14.11 2.36
N GLU A 129 -20.39 13.67 1.31
CA GLU A 129 -21.85 13.77 1.15
C GLU A 129 -22.58 12.61 1.85
#